data_AF-A0A814JXR9-F1
#
_entry.id   AF-A0A814JXR9-F1
#
_cell.length_a   1.000
_cell.length_b   1.000
_cell.length_c   1.000
_cell.angle_alpha   90.00
_cell.angle_beta   90.00
_cell.angle_gamma   90.00
#
_symmetry.space_group_name_H-M   'P 1'
#
loop_
_entity.id
_entity.type
_entity.pdbx_description
1 polymer ?
#
loop_
_entity_poly.entity_id
_entity_poly.type
_entity_poly.pdbx_seq_one_letter_code
_entity_poly.pdbx_strand_id
1 'polypeptide(L)'
;MSIFKQCLFYDGLRKTIIEIDDIIEDNYLNSTCNDFYVMFYFTATWVPNGTSEILNHKIQSIYHERKNSLNNFELIFVSSDKSLSEYRSFLKNNAFIRYSLDFSDQDLK
;
A
#
# COMPACT_ATOMS: atom_id res chain seq x y z
N MET A 1 5.72 5.02 20.91
CA MET A 1 4.55 4.37 20.30
C MET A 1 4.84 4.28 18.81
N SER A 2 5.29 3.13 18.33
CA SER A 2 5.81 2.95 16.97
C SER A 2 4.66 2.46 16.11
N ILE A 3 4.04 3.35 15.32
CA ILE A 3 2.67 3.07 14.87
C ILE A 3 2.62 2.13 13.67
N PHE A 4 3.60 2.09 12.76
CA PHE A 4 3.61 1.11 11.67
C PHE A 4 5.04 0.80 11.26
N LYS A 5 5.56 -0.37 11.65
CA LYS A 5 6.92 -0.80 11.34
C LYS A 5 6.97 -1.78 10.18
N GLN A 6 5.96 -2.65 10.06
CA GLN A 6 5.96 -3.75 9.12
C GLN A 6 4.96 -3.55 7.98
N CYS A 7 5.47 -3.74 6.77
CA CYS A 7 4.74 -3.75 5.53
C CYS A 7 4.92 -5.11 4.84
N LEU A 8 3.97 -5.46 4.01
CA LEU A 8 4.01 -6.59 3.12
C LEU A 8 4.29 -6.10 1.72
N PHE A 9 5.35 -6.63 1.14
CA PHE A 9 5.66 -6.47 -0.27
C PHE A 9 5.19 -7.68 -1.06
N TYR A 10 4.54 -7.40 -2.18
CA TYR A 10 4.03 -8.41 -3.11
C TYR A 10 4.78 -8.33 -4.45
N ASP A 11 5.59 -9.36 -4.73
CA ASP A 11 6.21 -9.59 -6.05
C ASP A 11 5.50 -10.76 -6.73
N GLY A 12 4.40 -10.44 -7.42
CA GLY A 12 3.51 -11.42 -8.01
C GLY A 12 2.82 -12.31 -6.97
N LEU A 13 3.34 -13.53 -6.76
CA LEU A 13 2.76 -14.53 -5.83
C LEU A 13 3.50 -14.60 -4.48
N ARG A 14 4.63 -13.91 -4.33
CA ARG A 14 5.44 -13.98 -3.10
C ARG A 14 5.11 -12.80 -2.19
N LYS A 15 4.85 -13.10 -0.91
CA LYS A 15 4.67 -12.14 0.19
C LYS A 15 5.98 -12.10 0.98
N THR A 16 6.56 -10.92 1.15
CA THR A 16 7.71 -10.67 2.01
C THR A 16 7.34 -9.63 3.06
N ILE A 17 7.72 -9.87 4.32
CA ILE A 17 7.65 -8.85 5.37
C ILE A 17 8.86 -7.95 5.18
N ILE A 18 8.62 -6.66 5.07
CA ILE A 18 9.66 -5.63 4.99
C ILE A 18 9.35 -4.55 6.01
N GLU A 19 10.38 -3.93 6.58
CA GLU A 19 10.16 -2.77 7.43
C GLU A 19 9.88 -1.55 6.56
N ILE A 20 9.13 -0.57 7.08
CA ILE A 20 8.90 0.69 6.36
C ILE A 20 10.22 1.42 6.10
N ASP A 21 11.20 1.24 7.00
CA ASP A 21 12.55 1.76 6.87
C ASP A 21 13.27 1.14 5.66
N ASP A 22 13.05 -0.16 5.37
CA ASP A 22 13.62 -0.82 4.19
C ASP A 22 12.99 -0.29 2.88
N ILE A 23 11.68 0.00 2.87
CA ILE A 23 11.01 0.65 1.72
C ILE A 23 11.64 2.02 1.45
N ILE A 24 11.90 2.77 2.50
CA ILE A 24 12.50 4.10 2.42
C ILE A 24 13.94 3.97 1.93
N GLU A 25 14.74 3.06 2.50
CA GLU A 25 16.15 2.87 2.11
C GLU A 25 16.32 2.42 0.65
N ASP A 26 15.57 1.41 0.20
CA ASP A 26 15.64 0.93 -1.19
C ASP A 26 15.29 2.01 -2.21
N ASN A 27 14.33 2.89 -1.89
CA ASN A 27 13.95 3.99 -2.76
C ASN A 27 14.86 5.22 -2.62
N TYR A 28 15.40 5.47 -1.43
CA TYR A 28 16.28 6.60 -1.14
C TYR A 28 17.66 6.40 -1.78
N LEU A 29 18.23 5.19 -1.70
CA LEU A 29 19.54 4.87 -2.28
C LEU A 29 19.56 4.99 -3.82
N ASN A 30 18.41 4.81 -4.47
CA ASN A 30 18.25 4.92 -5.92
C ASN A 30 17.71 6.28 -6.38
N SER A 31 17.46 7.21 -5.45
CA SER A 31 16.88 8.53 -5.72
C SER A 31 17.97 9.61 -5.78
N THR A 32 17.85 10.50 -6.77
CA THR A 32 18.61 11.76 -6.81
C THR A 32 17.96 12.88 -5.98
N CYS A 33 16.78 12.61 -5.40
CA CYS A 33 16.00 13.52 -4.57
C CYS A 33 16.14 13.16 -3.09
N ASN A 34 16.33 14.18 -2.24
CA ASN A 34 16.55 14.06 -0.80
C ASN A 34 15.28 13.78 0.01
N ASP A 35 14.10 13.89 -0.61
CA ASP A 35 12.83 13.59 0.07
C ASP A 35 12.36 12.19 -0.30
N PHE A 36 11.43 11.61 0.45
CA PHE A 36 10.72 10.40 0.04
C PHE A 36 9.26 10.56 0.44
N TYR A 37 8.35 10.30 -0.48
CA TYR A 37 6.93 10.58 -0.33
C TYR A 37 6.16 9.28 -0.23
N VAL A 38 5.44 9.09 0.89
CA VAL A 38 4.59 7.93 1.11
C VAL A 38 3.13 8.37 1.17
N MET A 39 2.29 7.75 0.34
CA MET A 39 0.84 7.89 0.40
C MET A 39 0.23 6.68 1.07
N PHE A 40 -0.37 6.89 2.24
CA PHE A 40 -1.18 5.86 2.90
C PHE A 40 -2.60 5.88 2.34
N TYR A 41 -3.05 4.73 1.84
CA TYR A 41 -4.37 4.57 1.29
C TYR A 41 -5.24 3.69 2.20
N PHE A 42 -6.13 4.32 2.96
CA PHE A 42 -7.07 3.65 3.87
C PHE A 42 -8.38 3.34 3.14
N THR A 43 -8.71 2.07 3.00
CA THR A 43 -10.00 1.66 2.39
C THR A 43 -10.42 0.25 2.83
N ALA A 44 -11.67 -0.11 2.54
CA ALA A 44 -12.20 -1.45 2.74
C ALA A 44 -13.15 -1.86 1.62
N THR A 45 -13.29 -3.17 1.45
CA THR A 45 -14.15 -3.82 0.45
C THR A 45 -15.62 -3.79 0.86
N TRP A 46 -15.93 -3.72 2.15
CA TRP A 46 -17.30 -3.68 2.68
C TRP A 46 -17.96 -2.28 2.57
N VAL A 47 -17.27 -1.29 1.99
CA VAL A 47 -17.85 0.05 1.77
C VAL A 47 -19.02 -0.05 0.78
N PRO A 48 -20.21 0.47 1.12
CA PRO A 48 -21.39 0.36 0.25
C PRO A 48 -21.21 1.02 -1.12
N ASN A 49 -21.79 0.40 -2.16
CA ASN A 49 -22.11 0.99 -3.47
C ASN A 49 -20.96 1.65 -4.24
N GLY A 50 -20.05 0.87 -4.84
CA GLY A 50 -19.12 1.30 -5.91
C GLY A 50 -18.14 2.43 -5.56
N THR A 51 -18.22 2.98 -4.35
CA THR A 51 -17.43 4.13 -3.92
C THR A 51 -15.97 3.72 -3.75
N SER A 52 -15.72 2.53 -3.22
CA SER A 52 -14.39 1.94 -3.15
C SER A 52 -13.80 1.74 -4.55
N GLU A 53 -14.58 1.25 -5.52
CA GLU A 53 -14.13 1.04 -6.90
C GLU A 53 -13.81 2.35 -7.62
N ILE A 54 -14.69 3.35 -7.54
CA ILE A 54 -14.45 4.68 -8.13
C ILE A 54 -13.21 5.34 -7.49
N LEU A 55 -13.05 5.20 -6.18
CA LEU A 55 -11.89 5.72 -5.47
C LEU A 55 -10.61 4.97 -5.89
N ASN A 56 -10.66 3.64 -6.01
CA ASN A 56 -9.54 2.82 -6.48
C ASN A 56 -9.05 3.27 -7.86
N HIS A 57 -9.95 3.51 -8.80
CA HIS A 57 -9.58 4.01 -10.13
C HIS A 57 -8.90 5.38 -10.07
N LYS A 58 -9.41 6.31 -9.26
CA LYS A 58 -8.78 7.62 -9.06
C LYS A 58 -7.41 7.50 -8.41
N ILE A 59 -7.29 6.67 -7.37
CA ILE A 59 -6.03 6.42 -6.67
C ILE A 59 -5.01 5.77 -7.60
N GLN A 60 -5.42 4.84 -8.45
CA GLN A 60 -4.55 4.24 -9.45
C GLN A 60 -4.00 5.30 -10.43
N SER A 61 -4.85 6.20 -10.93
CA SER A 61 -4.42 7.31 -11.81
C SER A 61 -3.41 8.21 -11.10
N ILE A 62 -3.74 8.66 -9.89
CA ILE A 62 -2.86 9.52 -9.07
C ILE A 62 -1.54 8.82 -8.81
N TYR A 63 -1.56 7.54 -8.46
CA TYR A 63 -0.34 6.77 -8.20
C TYR A 63 0.56 6.73 -9.43
N HIS A 64 0.03 6.43 -10.61
CA HIS A 64 0.83 6.40 -11.84
C HIS A 64 1.36 7.79 -12.23
N GLU A 65 0.53 8.83 -12.13
CA GLU A 65 0.95 10.21 -12.39
C GLU A 65 2.08 10.65 -11.45
N ARG A 66 1.96 10.32 -10.15
CA ARG A 66 2.97 10.64 -9.15
C ARG A 66 4.22 9.81 -9.31
N LYS A 67 4.12 8.51 -9.60
CA LYS A 67 5.28 7.65 -9.84
C LYS A 67 6.09 8.08 -11.07
N ASN A 68 5.42 8.64 -12.07
CA ASN A 68 6.09 9.19 -13.27
C ASN A 68 6.74 10.57 -13.04
N SER A 69 6.28 11.33 -12.04
CA SER A 69 6.80 12.69 -11.75
C SER A 69 7.77 12.72 -10.56
N LEU A 70 7.67 11.75 -9.65
CA LEU A 70 8.46 11.60 -8.44
C LEU A 70 9.07 10.20 -8.43
N ASN A 71 10.38 10.12 -8.64
CA ASN A 71 11.12 8.84 -8.60
C ASN A 71 11.07 8.17 -7.21
N ASN A 72 10.74 8.96 -6.19
CA ASN A 72 10.77 8.69 -4.75
C ASN A 72 9.36 8.73 -4.12
N PHE A 73 8.34 8.27 -4.86
CA PHE A 73 6.96 8.19 -4.37
C PHE A 73 6.47 6.75 -4.29
N GLU A 74 5.86 6.38 -3.17
CA GLU A 74 5.23 5.07 -2.98
C GLU A 74 3.86 5.15 -2.33
N LEU A 75 3.04 4.13 -2.60
CA LEU A 75 1.71 3.96 -2.02
C LEU A 75 1.70 2.73 -1.11
N ILE A 76 1.28 2.92 0.13
CA ILE A 76 1.07 1.84 1.10
C ILE A 76 -0.44 1.69 1.33
N PHE A 77 -0.96 0.52 1.00
CA PHE A 77 -2.34 0.18 1.30
C PHE A 77 -2.50 -0.14 2.78
N VAL A 78 -3.52 0.44 3.39
CA VAL A 78 -3.92 0.16 4.76
C VAL A 78 -5.35 -0.36 4.73
N SER A 79 -5.48 -1.67 4.83
CA SER A 79 -6.79 -2.32 4.81
C SER A 79 -7.59 -1.96 6.04
N SER A 80 -8.88 -1.69 5.85
CA SER A 80 -9.90 -1.65 6.91
C SER A 80 -10.91 -2.79 6.74
N ASP A 81 -10.55 -3.83 5.98
CA ASP A 81 -11.38 -5.02 5.77
C ASP A 81 -11.61 -5.78 7.07
N LYS A 82 -12.71 -6.53 7.15
CA LYS A 82 -13.06 -7.28 8.37
C LYS A 82 -12.56 -8.71 8.32
N SER A 83 -12.05 -9.15 7.17
CA SER A 83 -11.55 -10.50 6.97
C SER A 83 -10.34 -10.55 6.04
N LEU A 84 -9.49 -11.55 6.27
CA LEU A 84 -8.33 -11.83 5.41
C LEU A 84 -8.74 -12.14 3.96
N SER A 85 -9.94 -12.70 3.76
CA SER A 85 -10.47 -12.99 2.42
C SER A 85 -10.78 -11.71 1.64
N GLU A 86 -11.44 -10.74 2.27
CA GLU A 86 -11.73 -9.43 1.67
C GLU A 86 -10.43 -8.69 1.35
N TYR A 87 -9.50 -8.63 2.30
CA TYR A 87 -8.16 -8.07 2.11
C TYR A 87 -7.43 -8.65 0.89
N ARG A 88 -7.37 -9.99 0.80
CA ARG A 88 -6.71 -10.68 -0.33
C ARG A 88 -7.42 -10.44 -1.65
N SER A 89 -8.75 -10.42 -1.64
CA SER A 89 -9.57 -10.11 -2.82
C SER A 89 -9.28 -8.70 -3.32
N PHE A 90 -9.21 -7.73 -2.41
CA PHE A 90 -8.89 -6.35 -2.73
C PHE A 90 -7.52 -6.22 -3.42
N LEU A 91 -6.47 -6.81 -2.84
CA LEU A 91 -5.13 -6.79 -3.43
C LEU A 91 -5.07 -7.46 -4.80
N LYS A 92 -5.77 -8.60 -4.96
CA LYS A 92 -5.84 -9.31 -6.24
C LYS A 92 -6.47 -8.45 -7.35
N ASN A 93 -7.49 -7.67 -7.01
CA ASN A 93 -8.19 -6.81 -7.96
C ASN A 93 -7.44 -5.50 -8.23
N ASN A 94 -6.53 -5.09 -7.33
CA ASN A 94 -5.79 -3.83 -7.40
C ASN A 94 -4.28 -4.10 -7.47
N ALA A 95 -3.83 -4.81 -8.51
CA ALA A 95 -2.44 -5.24 -8.69
C ALA A 95 -1.41 -4.10 -8.81
N PHE A 96 -1.84 -2.84 -8.89
CA PHE A 96 -0.95 -1.67 -8.82
C PHE A 96 -0.41 -1.42 -7.41
N ILE A 97 -1.05 -1.98 -6.38
CA ILE A 97 -0.63 -1.90 -4.98
C ILE A 97 0.48 -2.91 -4.74
N ARG A 98 1.67 -2.40 -4.41
CA ARG A 98 2.86 -3.22 -4.11
C ARG A 98 3.07 -3.45 -2.62
N TYR A 99 2.76 -2.43 -1.83
CA TYR A 99 2.95 -2.42 -0.39
C TYR A 99 1.61 -2.36 0.32
N SER A 100 1.43 -3.18 1.33
CA SER A 100 0.29 -3.13 2.23
C SER A 100 0.74 -3.37 3.65
N LEU A 101 0.12 -2.77 4.65
CA LEU A 101 0.32 -3.21 6.03
C LEU A 101 -0.17 -4.65 6.22
N ASP A 102 0.47 -5.41 7.12
CA ASP A 102 0.04 -6.79 7.37
C ASP A 102 -1.34 -6.79 7.99
N PHE A 103 -2.24 -7.57 7.40
CA PHE A 103 -3.58 -7.75 7.91
C PHE A 103 -3.56 -8.45 9.28
N SER A 104 -2.56 -9.30 9.56
CA SER A 104 -2.42 -9.94 10.88
C SER A 104 -2.10 -8.97 12.01
N ASP A 105 -1.56 -7.79 11.70
CA ASP A 105 -1.28 -6.78 12.73
C ASP A 105 -2.56 -6.13 13.27
N GLN A 106 -3.71 -6.35 12.63
CA GLN A 106 -5.02 -5.86 13.09
C GLN A 106 -5.59 -6.65 14.28
N ASP A 107 -5.01 -7.82 14.59
CA ASP A 107 -5.40 -8.65 15.74
C ASP A 107 -4.60 -8.32 17.02
N LEU A 108 -3.64 -7.40 16.96
CA LEU A 108 -2.87 -6.92 18.11
C LEU A 108 -3.71 -5.88 18.89
N LYS A 109 -4.63 -6.36 19.72
CA LYS A 109 -5.30 -5.56 20.77
C LYS A 109 -4.50 -5.51 22.06
#